data_AF-A0A7K1RDA6-F1
#
_entry.id   AF-A0A7K1RDA6-F1
#
_cell.length_a   1.000
_cell.length_b   1.000
_cell.length_c   1.000
_cell.angle_alpha   90.00
_cell.angle_beta   90.00
_cell.angle_gamma   90.00
#
_symmetry.space_group_name_H-M   'P 1'
#
loop_
_entity.id
_entity.type
_entity.pdbx_description
1 polymer ?
#
loop_
_entity_poly.entity_id
_entity_poly.type
_entity_poly.pdbx_seq_one_letter_code
_entity_poly.pdbx_strand_id
1 'polypeptide(L)' 'MSTARAYKLQSTTRCPCCGADRIVLDVDTAKGWAVVKYKCRAGFTIANGEITVAGVCHAGTNLAAHLMNAETMGPRGLGK' A
#
# COMPACT_ATOMS: atom_id res chain seq x y z
N MET A 1 19.60 -8.23 -3.74
CA MET A 1 18.71 -8.78 -2.68
C MET A 1 17.36 -8.07 -2.70
N SER A 2 16.34 -8.71 -3.28
CA SER A 2 14.96 -8.21 -3.46
C SER A 2 13.93 -9.08 -2.71
N THR A 3 14.37 -10.14 -2.03
CA THR A 3 13.54 -11.12 -1.32
C THR A 3 12.72 -10.51 -0.18
N ALA A 4 13.29 -9.61 0.62
CA ALA A 4 12.59 -9.00 1.76
C ALA A 4 11.31 -8.25 1.34
N ARG A 5 11.31 -7.64 0.15
CA ARG A 5 10.17 -6.89 -0.40
C ARG A 5 9.07 -7.83 -0.90
N ALA A 6 9.46 -8.93 -1.54
CA ALA A 6 8.55 -10.00 -1.92
C ALA A 6 7.90 -10.65 -0.68
N TYR A 7 8.68 -10.94 0.36
CA TYR A 7 8.14 -11.42 1.64
C TYR A 7 7.21 -10.41 2.32
N LYS A 8 7.52 -9.10 2.24
CA LYS A 8 6.64 -8.05 2.77
C LYS A 8 5.28 -8.05 2.06
N LEU A 9 5.25 -8.13 0.74
CA LEU A 9 4.00 -8.23 -0.03
C LEU A 9 3.25 -9.54 0.25
N GLN A 10 3.98 -10.65 0.42
CA GLN A 10 3.41 -11.95 0.80
C GLN A 10 2.74 -11.91 2.18
N SER A 11 3.36 -11.26 3.16
CA SER A 11 2.82 -11.06 4.52
C SER A 11 1.64 -10.09 4.55
N THR A 12 1.51 -9.21 3.55
CA THR A 12 0.43 -8.24 3.50
C THR A 12 -0.83 -8.92 2.93
N THR A 13 -1.67 -9.42 3.84
CA THR A 13 -2.91 -10.15 3.51
C THR A 13 -4.11 -9.23 3.28
N ARG A 14 -4.04 -7.99 3.78
CA ARG A 14 -5.09 -6.97 3.66
C ARG A 14 -4.54 -5.69 3.06
N CYS A 15 -5.37 -4.96 2.32
CA CYS A 15 -4.98 -3.71 1.72
C CYS A 15 -4.53 -2.73 2.82
N PRO A 16 -3.31 -2.18 2.76
CA PRO A 16 -2.82 -1.26 3.79
C PRO A 16 -3.63 0.05 3.86
N CYS A 17 -4.39 0.38 2.81
CA CYS A 17 -5.16 1.62 2.74
C CYS A 17 -6.60 1.47 3.29
N CYS A 18 -7.28 0.34 3.04
CA CYS A 18 -8.69 0.16 3.41
C CYS A 18 -9.01 -1.14 4.15
N GLY A 19 -8.02 -2.00 4.40
CA GLY A 19 -8.22 -3.29 5.04
C GLY A 19 -8.92 -4.34 4.17
N ALA A 20 -9.22 -4.05 2.89
CA ALA A 20 -9.86 -5.00 1.99
C ALA A 20 -9.00 -6.26 1.78
N ASP A 21 -9.64 -7.43 1.75
CA ASP A 21 -8.93 -8.70 1.59
C ASP A 21 -8.17 -8.79 0.26
N ARG A 22 -7.04 -9.49 0.31
CA ARG A 22 -6.27 -9.87 -0.86
C ARG A 22 -7.05 -10.89 -1.69
N ILE A 23 -7.04 -10.69 -3.01
CA ILE A 23 -7.67 -11.60 -3.98
C ILE A 23 -6.67 -12.32 -4.86
N VAL A 24 -5.52 -11.70 -5.12
CA VAL A 24 -4.45 -12.29 -5.91
C VAL A 24 -3.14 -12.05 -5.19
N LEU A 25 -2.33 -13.10 -5.09
CA LEU A 25 -0.94 -13.05 -4.69
C LEU A 25 -0.17 -13.92 -5.66
N ASP A 26 0.83 -13.35 -6.32
CA ASP A 26 1.81 -14.10 -7.09
C ASP A 26 3.20 -13.63 -6.67
N VAL A 27 4.07 -14.56 -6.32
CA VAL A 27 5.38 -14.28 -5.71
C VAL A 27 6.41 -15.21 -6.32
N ASP A 28 7.46 -14.62 -6.86
CA ASP A 28 8.65 -15.32 -7.33
C ASP A 28 9.87 -14.69 -6.63
N THR A 29 10.21 -15.26 -5.47
CA THR A 29 11.35 -14.80 -4.66
C THR A 29 12.69 -15.05 -5.34
N ALA A 30 12.79 -16.02 -6.24
CA ALA A 30 14.01 -16.33 -6.98
C ALA A 30 14.29 -15.24 -8.02
N LYS A 31 13.24 -14.72 -8.68
CA LYS A 31 13.33 -13.60 -9.62
C LYS A 31 13.20 -12.23 -8.95
N GLY A 32 12.88 -12.19 -7.65
CA GLY A 32 12.68 -10.94 -6.91
C GLY A 32 11.43 -10.19 -7.33
N TRP A 33 10.41 -10.91 -7.80
CA TRP A 33 9.18 -10.38 -8.33
C TRP A 33 8.01 -10.77 -7.43
N ALA A 34 7.04 -9.86 -7.30
CA ALA A 34 5.81 -10.12 -6.57
C ALA A 34 4.71 -9.20 -7.09
N VAL A 35 3.50 -9.72 -7.22
CA VAL A 35 2.28 -8.97 -7.53
C VAL A 35 1.21 -9.33 -6.52
N VAL A 36 0.56 -8.32 -5.97
CA VAL A 36 -0.61 -8.47 -5.10
C VAL A 36 -1.74 -7.59 -5.59
N LYS A 37 -2.97 -8.13 -5.55
CA LYS A 37 -4.21 -7.38 -5.81
C LYS A 37 -5.22 -7.61 -4.69
N TYR A 38 -5.95 -6.56 -4.32
CA TYR A 38 -6.96 -6.56 -3.27
C TYR A 38 -8.38 -6.36 -3.82
N LYS A 39 -9.42 -6.74 -3.07
CA LYS A 39 -10.83 -6.55 -3.44
C LYS A 39 -11.17 -5.10 -3.80
N CYS A 40 -10.49 -4.14 -3.17
CA CYS A 40 -10.67 -2.71 -3.44
C CYS A 40 -10.01 -2.21 -4.74
N ARG A 41 -9.58 -3.12 -5.63
CA ARG A 41 -8.84 -2.85 -6.89
C ARG A 41 -7.43 -2.29 -6.71
N ALA A 42 -6.98 -2.11 -5.46
CA ALA A 42 -5.61 -1.74 -5.18
C ALA A 42 -4.66 -2.89 -5.54
N GLY A 43 -3.47 -2.55 -6.02
CA GLY A 43 -2.46 -3.54 -6.33
C GLY A 43 -1.06 -2.99 -6.19
N PHE A 44 -0.12 -3.88 -5.85
CA PHE A 44 1.30 -3.55 -5.72
C PHE A 44 2.10 -4.60 -6.47
N THR A 45 3.19 -4.17 -7.09
CA THR A 45 4.13 -5.04 -7.80
C THR A 45 5.56 -4.70 -7.38
N ILE A 46 6.52 -5.55 -7.72
CA ILE A 46 7.94 -5.21 -7.63
C ILE A 46 8.45 -4.86 -9.03
N ALA A 47 8.94 -3.63 -9.19
CA ALA A 47 9.60 -3.16 -10.40
C ALA A 47 10.96 -2.56 -10.02
N ASN A 48 12.02 -2.88 -10.77
CA ASN A 48 13.39 -2.42 -10.50
C ASN A 48 13.91 -2.71 -9.07
N GLY A 49 13.36 -3.76 -8.42
CA GLY A 49 13.72 -4.11 -7.05
C GLY A 49 13.02 -3.29 -5.96
N GLU A 50 12.05 -2.45 -6.33
CA GLU A 50 11.25 -1.62 -5.43
C GLU A 50 9.76 -1.99 -5.52
N ILE A 51 9.02 -1.76 -4.43
CA ILE A 51 7.56 -1.97 -4.43
C ILE A 51 6.92 -0.75 -5.11
N THR A 52 6.18 -0.98 -6.19
CA THR A 52 5.46 0.04 -6.93
C THR A 52 3.96 -0.21 -6.90
N VAL A 53 3.17 0.85 -7.06
CA VAL A 53 1.70 0.76 -7.08
C VAL A 53 1.26 0.36 -8.49
N ALA A 54 0.60 -0.79 -8.60
CA ALA A 54 0.00 -1.29 -9.84
C ALA A 54 -1.49 -0.94 -9.96
N GLY A 55 -2.14 -0.59 -8.84
CA GLY A 55 -3.54 -0.16 -8.82
C GLY A 55 -3.84 0.66 -7.57
N VAL A 56 -4.61 1.74 -7.74
CA VAL A 56 -4.88 2.69 -6.66
C VAL A 56 -5.99 2.21 -5.73
N CYS A 57 -5.81 2.44 -4.42
CA CYS A 57 -6.90 2.34 -3.46
C CYS A 57 -7.56 3.72 -3.33
N HIS A 58 -8.86 3.84 -3.61
CA HIS A 58 -9.59 5.11 -3.41
C HIS A 58 -9.54 5.57 -1.95
N ALA A 59 -9.49 4.65 -0.97
CA ALA A 59 -9.30 5.01 0.43
C ALA A 59 -7.93 5.61 0.71
N GLY A 60 -6.90 5.28 -0.08
CA GLY A 60 -5.58 5.88 0.02
C GLY A 60 -5.61 7.37 -0.32
N THR A 61 -6.35 7.75 -1.37
CA THR A 61 -6.59 9.15 -1.71
C THR A 61 -7.43 9.86 -0.64
N ASN A 62 -8.40 9.17 -0.03
CA ASN A 62 -9.17 9.73 1.09
C ASN A 62 -8.31 9.90 2.36
N LEU A 63 -7.41 8.95 2.66
CA LEU A 63 -6.45 9.08 3.76
C LEU A 63 -5.46 10.23 3.49
N ALA A 64 -4.94 10.33 2.27
CA ALA A 64 -4.08 11.43 1.88
C ALA A 64 -4.81 12.77 1.96
N ALA A 65 -6.05 12.87 1.48
CA ALA A 65 -6.89 14.06 1.63
C ALA A 65 -7.19 14.37 3.09
N HIS A 66 -7.44 13.38 3.93
CA HIS A 66 -7.62 13.58 5.37
C HIS A 66 -6.35 14.13 6.03
N LEU A 67 -5.19 13.56 5.73
CA LEU A 67 -3.89 14.04 6.22
C LEU A 67 -3.60 15.47 5.74
N MET A 68 -3.79 15.75 4.44
CA MET A 68 -3.62 17.10 3.88
C MET A 68 -4.60 18.13 4.49
N ASN A 69 -5.85 17.72 4.75
CA ASN A 69 -6.82 18.56 5.46
C ASN A 69 -6.41 18.78 6.92
N ALA A 70 -5.85 17.77 7.59
CA ALA A 70 -5.33 17.90 8.95
C ALA A 70 -4.09 18.82 9.01
N GLU A 71 -3.20 18.76 8.02
CA GLU A 71 -2.03 19.63 7.90
C GLU A 71 -2.42 21.09 7.64
N THR A 72 -3.44 21.33 6.81
CA THR A 72 -3.93 22.67 6.49
C THR A 72 -4.79 23.30 7.59
N MET A 73 -5.38 22.50 8.48
CA MET A 73 -6.09 23.01 9.66
C MET A 73 -5.15 23.51 10.78
N GLY A 74 -3.83 23.32 10.63
CA GLY A 74 -2.84 23.64 11.66
C GLY A 74 -3.08 22.83 12.95
N PRO A 75 -2.15 22.87 13.92
CA PRO A 75 -2.44 22.33 15.24
C PRO A 75 -3.66 23.07 15.81
N ARG A 76 -4.81 22.38 15.88
CA ARG A 76 -5.96 22.88 16.64
C ARG A 76 -5.49 23.14 18.07
N GLY A 77 -5.37 24.42 18.39
CA GLY A 77 -5.20 25.02 19.71
C GLY A 77 -4.70 24.10 20.81
N LEU A 78 -3.39 24.02 21.00
CA LEU A 78 -2.85 23.97 22.35
C LEU A 78 -3.13 25.35 22.97
N GLY A 79 -4.30 25.45 23.60
CA GLY A 79 -4.55 26.51 24.56
C GLY A 79 -3.46 26.47 25.62
N LYS A 80 -2.72 27.56 25.72
CA LYS A 80 -2.17 28.11 26.95
C LYS A 80 -2.15 29.61 26.84
#